data_AF-A0A7V9EMS5-F1
#
_entry.id   AF-A0A7V9EMS5-F1
#
_cell.length_a   1.000
_cell.length_b   1.000
_cell.length_c   1.000
_cell.angle_alpha   90.00
_cell.angle_beta   90.00
_cell.angle_gamma   90.00
#
_symmetry.space_group_name_H-M   'P 1'
#
loop_
_entity.id
_entity.type
_entity.pdbx_description
1 polymer ?
#
loop_
_entity_poly.entity_id
_entity_poly.type
_entity_poly.pdbx_seq_one_letter_code
_entity_poly.pdbx_strand_id
1 'polypeptide(L)'
;ATLGFKDRSFDAALAFYTLTHVPRESHAQVLANIGRWLRPGGVLAITMGAGETPGSIEADWLGAPMFFSHYDTATNLRLIRAAGFEVLTAEVVAEMEDDRPVEFLWVVARVDSS
;
A
#
# COMPACT_ATOMS: atom_id res chain seq x y z
N ALA A 1 15.46 11.89 -1.63
CA ALA A 1 16.40 11.06 -0.85
C ALA A 1 15.89 9.63 -0.86
N THR A 2 16.73 8.63 -1.12
CA THR A 2 16.33 7.22 -1.11
C THR A 2 16.52 6.65 0.29
N LEU A 3 15.48 6.03 0.86
CA LEU A 3 15.58 5.35 2.15
C LEU A 3 16.46 4.10 2.00
N GLY A 4 17.52 4.02 2.81
CA GLY A 4 18.56 3.00 2.71
C GLY A 4 18.67 2.13 3.96
N PHE A 5 17.54 1.65 4.51
CA PHE A 5 17.58 0.75 5.66
C PHE A 5 18.29 -0.57 5.32
N LYS A 6 18.95 -1.15 6.33
CA LYS A 6 19.55 -2.47 6.24
C LYS A 6 18.45 -3.53 6.05
N ASP A 7 18.79 -4.62 5.41
CA ASP A 7 17.89 -5.78 5.28
C ASP A 7 17.50 -6.28 6.67
N ARG A 8 16.26 -6.77 6.81
CA ARG A 8 15.78 -7.45 8.03
C ARG A 8 15.92 -6.59 9.30
N SER A 9 15.72 -5.28 9.18
CA SER A 9 15.82 -4.31 10.28
C SER A 9 14.56 -4.22 11.13
N PHE A 10 13.39 -4.51 10.56
CA PHE A 10 12.10 -4.27 11.22
C PHE A 10 11.29 -5.56 11.35
N ASP A 11 10.48 -5.64 12.39
CA ASP A 11 9.53 -6.73 12.61
C ASP A 11 8.16 -6.45 11.94
N ALA A 12 7.83 -5.17 11.71
CA ALA A 12 6.60 -4.78 11.00
C ALA A 12 6.72 -3.44 10.24
N ALA A 13 5.88 -3.26 9.22
CA ALA A 13 5.68 -2.03 8.48
C ALA A 13 4.19 -1.72 8.38
N LEU A 14 3.82 -0.47 8.67
CA LEU A 14 2.43 0.01 8.65
C LEU A 14 2.32 1.19 7.69
N ALA A 15 1.34 1.16 6.79
CA ALA A 15 1.11 2.21 5.80
C ALA A 15 -0.39 2.41 5.59
N PHE A 16 -0.96 3.39 6.28
CA PHE A 16 -2.39 3.67 6.20
C PHE A 16 -2.62 4.95 5.40
N TYR A 17 -3.28 4.81 4.25
CA TYR A 17 -3.69 5.90 3.36
C TYR A 17 -2.52 6.72 2.83
N THR A 18 -1.33 6.12 2.76
CA THR A 18 -0.12 6.80 2.31
C THR A 18 0.28 6.38 0.89
N LEU A 19 0.13 5.11 0.54
CA LEU A 19 0.61 4.59 -0.74
C LEU A 19 -0.18 5.15 -1.93
N THR A 20 -1.45 5.47 -1.72
CA THR A 20 -2.33 6.14 -2.70
C THR A 20 -1.83 7.52 -3.12
N HIS A 21 -0.89 8.13 -2.39
CA HIS A 21 -0.28 9.42 -2.72
C HIS A 21 1.07 9.29 -3.43
N VAL A 22 1.47 8.07 -3.79
CA VAL A 22 2.70 7.78 -4.53
C VAL A 22 2.31 7.37 -5.95
N PRO A 23 3.02 7.83 -7.02
CA PRO A 23 2.78 7.33 -8.37
C PRO A 23 2.77 5.81 -8.41
N ARG A 24 1.70 5.22 -8.93
CA ARG A 24 1.46 3.77 -8.90
C ARG A 24 2.56 2.95 -9.57
N GLU A 25 3.31 3.54 -10.50
CA GLU A 25 4.49 2.95 -11.13
C GLU A 25 5.60 2.64 -10.11
N SER A 26 5.61 3.35 -8.97
CA SER A 26 6.56 3.13 -7.88
C SER A 26 6.07 2.12 -6.84
N HIS A 27 4.79 1.74 -6.83
CA HIS A 27 4.21 0.88 -5.78
C HIS A 27 4.93 -0.47 -5.67
N ALA A 28 5.24 -1.10 -6.81
CA ALA A 28 5.98 -2.36 -6.85
C ALA A 28 7.35 -2.24 -6.15
N GLN A 29 8.10 -1.17 -6.44
CA GLN A 29 9.40 -0.94 -5.85
C GLN A 29 9.32 -0.59 -4.35
N VAL A 30 8.30 0.16 -3.94
CA VAL A 30 8.03 0.46 -2.52
C VAL A 30 7.76 -0.83 -1.76
N LEU A 31 6.87 -1.68 -2.25
CA LEU A 31 6.54 -2.98 -1.62
C LEU A 31 7.78 -3.89 -1.56
N ALA A 32 8.57 -3.97 -2.64
CA ALA A 32 9.81 -4.76 -2.65
C ALA A 32 10.84 -4.25 -1.62
N ASN A 33 10.97 -2.94 -1.46
CA ASN A 33 11.84 -2.34 -0.44
C ASN A 33 11.37 -2.68 0.97
N ILE A 34 10.06 -2.57 1.23
CA ILE A 34 9.48 -2.93 2.52
C ILE A 34 9.74 -4.41 2.82
N GLY A 35 9.50 -5.30 1.86
CA GLY A 35 9.77 -6.75 2.00
C GLY A 35 11.23 -7.03 2.39
N ARG A 36 12.20 -6.36 1.74
CA ARG A 36 13.62 -6.48 2.08
C ARG A 36 13.96 -5.98 3.49
N TRP A 37 13.32 -4.90 3.94
CA TRP A 37 13.59 -4.31 5.25
C TRP A 37 12.98 -5.11 6.40
N LEU A 38 11.95 -5.90 6.13
CA LEU A 38 11.31 -6.76 7.11
C LEU A 38 12.10 -8.05 7.33
N ARG A 39 12.08 -8.54 8.58
CA ARG A 39 12.63 -9.85 8.95
C ARG A 39 11.77 -10.98 8.36
N PRO A 40 12.33 -12.20 8.22
CA PRO A 40 11.49 -13.38 7.94
C PRO A 40 10.35 -13.46 8.96
N GLY A 41 9.12 -13.65 8.48
CA GLY A 41 7.92 -13.63 9.32
C GLY A 41 7.45 -12.24 9.76
N GLY A 42 8.11 -11.16 9.32
CA GLY A 42 7.70 -9.78 9.59
C GLY A 42 6.41 -9.40 8.87
N VAL A 43 5.66 -8.47 9.44
CA VAL A 43 4.29 -8.15 9.02
C VAL A 43 4.19 -6.82 8.28
N LEU A 44 3.41 -6.79 7.20
CA LEU A 44 2.93 -5.59 6.54
C LEU A 44 1.44 -5.43 6.83
N ALA A 45 1.03 -4.26 7.34
CA ALA A 45 -0.37 -3.84 7.30
C ALA A 45 -0.49 -2.56 6.48
N ILE A 46 -1.33 -2.59 5.44
CA ILE A 46 -1.40 -1.51 4.47
C ILE A 46 -2.84 -1.30 3.97
N THR A 47 -3.22 -0.04 3.76
CA THR A 47 -4.38 0.29 2.93
C THR A 47 -3.95 0.74 1.54
N MET A 48 -4.69 0.28 0.54
CA MET A 48 -4.46 0.56 -0.87
C MET A 48 -5.80 0.93 -1.52
N GLY A 49 -5.76 1.50 -2.73
CA GLY A 49 -7.00 1.72 -3.48
C GLY A 49 -7.70 0.41 -3.84
N ALA A 50 -9.04 0.43 -3.85
CA ALA A 50 -9.83 -0.71 -4.33
C ALA A 50 -10.19 -0.63 -5.83
N GLY A 51 -10.21 0.59 -6.39
CA GLY A 51 -10.39 0.89 -7.82
C GLY A 51 -9.09 1.35 -8.50
N GLU A 52 -9.14 1.77 -9.77
CA GLU A 52 -7.97 2.25 -10.51
C GLU A 52 -8.00 3.77 -10.71
N THR A 53 -6.89 4.44 -10.42
CA THR A 53 -6.61 5.81 -10.91
C THR A 53 -5.14 5.93 -11.31
N PRO A 54 -4.82 6.31 -12.56
CA PRO A 54 -3.44 6.48 -13.00
C PRO A 54 -2.72 7.62 -12.30
N GLY A 55 -3.45 8.62 -11.84
CA GLY A 55 -2.90 9.85 -11.28
C GLY A 55 -3.89 10.99 -11.44
N SER A 56 -4.32 11.57 -10.34
CA SER A 56 -5.13 12.79 -10.30
C SER A 56 -4.64 13.70 -9.18
N ILE A 57 -4.87 15.00 -9.33
CA ILE A 57 -4.68 15.97 -8.24
C ILE A 57 -6.07 16.52 -7.91
N GLU A 58 -6.53 16.29 -6.68
CA GLU A 58 -7.65 17.04 -6.11
C GLU A 58 -7.09 18.37 -5.60
N ALA A 59 -7.57 19.49 -6.14
CA ALA A 59 -6.93 20.79 -5.95
C ALA A 59 -7.14 21.37 -4.54
N ASP A 60 -8.24 21.01 -3.88
CA ASP A 60 -8.64 21.56 -2.59
C ASP A 60 -8.99 20.45 -1.57
N TRP A 61 -8.20 19.38 -1.57
CA TRP A 61 -8.36 18.30 -0.60
C TRP A 61 -7.93 18.78 0.79
N LEU A 62 -8.88 18.93 1.70
CA LEU A 62 -8.67 19.47 3.06
C LEU A 62 -7.89 20.80 3.07
N GLY A 63 -8.11 21.67 2.08
CA GLY A 63 -7.47 22.98 1.97
C GLY A 63 -6.13 23.01 1.22
N ALA A 64 -5.73 21.90 0.57
CA ALA A 64 -4.49 21.81 -0.19
C ALA A 64 -4.59 20.84 -1.39
N PRO A 65 -3.74 20.99 -2.42
CA PRO A 65 -3.69 20.03 -3.51
C PRO A 65 -3.17 18.67 -3.01
N MET A 66 -3.89 17.59 -3.34
CA MET A 66 -3.53 16.22 -2.98
C MET A 66 -3.49 15.33 -4.20
N PHE A 67 -2.40 14.58 -4.35
CA PHE A 67 -2.21 13.64 -5.46
C PHE A 67 -2.73 12.24 -5.09
N PHE A 68 -3.44 11.59 -6.01
CA PHE A 68 -3.93 10.22 -5.85
C PHE A 68 -3.55 9.36 -7.05
N SER A 69 -2.97 8.19 -6.81
CA SER A 69 -2.61 7.18 -7.81
C SER A 69 -2.61 5.79 -7.18
N HIS A 70 -3.39 4.87 -7.75
CA HIS A 70 -3.48 3.49 -7.26
C HIS A 70 -4.01 2.53 -8.32
N TYR A 71 -3.67 1.25 -8.15
CA TYR A 71 -4.28 0.16 -8.90
C TYR A 71 -5.51 -0.40 -8.21
N ASP A 72 -6.25 -1.22 -8.95
CA ASP A 72 -7.33 -2.04 -8.44
C ASP A 72 -6.87 -3.10 -7.43
N THR A 73 -7.85 -3.71 -6.76
CA THR A 73 -7.63 -4.77 -5.76
C THR A 73 -6.80 -5.94 -6.30
N ALA A 74 -7.13 -6.44 -7.49
CA ALA A 74 -6.48 -7.62 -8.06
C ALA A 74 -4.99 -7.37 -8.35
N THR A 75 -4.67 -6.20 -8.90
CA THR A 75 -3.30 -5.79 -9.19
C THR A 75 -2.52 -5.55 -7.91
N ASN A 76 -3.11 -4.88 -6.91
CA ASN A 76 -2.46 -4.65 -5.61
C ASN A 76 -2.09 -5.97 -4.93
N LEU A 77 -2.99 -6.94 -4.89
CA LEU A 77 -2.69 -8.26 -4.32
C LEU A 77 -1.60 -9.01 -5.10
N ARG A 78 -1.54 -8.84 -6.43
CA ARG A 78 -0.45 -9.40 -7.24
C ARG A 78 0.89 -8.75 -6.90
N LEU A 79 0.92 -7.42 -6.73
CA LEU A 79 2.14 -6.69 -6.36
C LEU A 79 2.65 -7.08 -4.97
N ILE A 80 1.76 -7.23 -3.98
CA ILE A 80 2.10 -7.70 -2.64
C ILE A 80 2.76 -9.09 -2.71
N ARG A 81 2.14 -10.03 -3.43
CA ARG A 81 2.71 -11.38 -3.60
C ARG A 81 4.05 -11.37 -4.32
N ALA A 82 4.17 -10.56 -5.38
CA ALA A 82 5.42 -10.41 -6.12
C ALA A 82 6.55 -9.80 -5.28
N ALA A 83 6.22 -9.04 -4.24
CA ALA A 83 7.17 -8.49 -3.27
C ALA A 83 7.59 -9.49 -2.17
N GLY A 84 7.20 -10.76 -2.26
CA GLY A 84 7.60 -11.82 -1.32
C GLY A 84 6.72 -11.93 -0.08
N PHE A 85 5.49 -11.41 -0.15
CA PHE A 85 4.54 -11.50 0.95
C PHE A 85 3.48 -12.58 0.73
N GLU A 86 3.20 -13.34 1.77
CA GLU A 86 1.99 -14.12 1.95
C GLU A 86 0.86 -13.21 2.45
N VAL A 87 -0.27 -13.14 1.73
CA VAL A 87 -1.43 -12.37 2.17
C VAL A 87 -2.20 -13.16 3.23
N LEU A 88 -2.33 -12.61 4.44
CA LEU A 88 -3.06 -13.21 5.55
C LEU A 88 -4.54 -12.80 5.52
N THR A 89 -4.80 -11.51 5.34
CA THR A 89 -6.16 -10.97 5.16
C THR A 89 -6.14 -9.91 4.06
N ALA A 90 -7.24 -9.82 3.32
CA ALA A 90 -7.47 -8.83 2.29
C ALA A 90 -8.96 -8.53 2.21
N GLU A 91 -9.36 -7.33 2.61
CA GLU A 91 -10.77 -6.93 2.71
C GLU A 91 -10.96 -5.57 2.05
N VAL A 92 -11.99 -5.45 1.21
CA VAL A 92 -12.41 -4.14 0.71
C VAL A 92 -13.40 -3.57 1.72
N VAL A 93 -13.05 -2.42 2.28
CA VAL A 93 -13.85 -1.71 3.28
C VAL A 93 -14.31 -0.39 2.68
N ALA A 94 -15.62 -0.14 2.74
CA ALA A 94 -16.20 1.14 2.37
C ALA A 94 -16.20 2.07 3.59
N GLU A 95 -15.62 3.26 3.42
CA GLU A 95 -15.55 4.33 4.40
C GLU A 95 -16.32 5.54 3.86
N MET A 96 -17.00 6.29 4.74
CA MET A 96 -17.78 7.46 4.32
C MET A 96 -16.89 8.71 4.33
N GLU A 97 -16.65 9.29 3.15
CA GLU A 97 -15.95 10.56 2.95
C GLU A 97 -16.89 11.53 2.22
N ASP A 98 -17.15 12.71 2.79
CA ASP A 98 -18.05 13.73 2.23
C ASP A 98 -19.40 13.18 1.75
N ASP A 99 -20.04 12.38 2.61
CA ASP A 99 -21.31 11.67 2.35
C ASP A 99 -21.26 10.69 1.16
N ARG A 100 -20.08 10.24 0.76
CA ARG A 100 -19.86 9.26 -0.31
C ARG A 100 -19.08 8.06 0.21
N PRO A 101 -19.44 6.83 -0.17
CA PRO A 101 -18.62 5.67 0.13
C PRO A 101 -17.37 5.68 -0.74
N VAL A 102 -16.20 5.54 -0.10
CA VAL A 102 -14.90 5.33 -0.73
C VAL A 102 -14.38 3.98 -0.28
N GLU A 103 -13.96 3.15 -1.23
CA GLU A 103 -13.50 1.79 -0.96
C GLU A 103 -11.97 1.71 -0.88
N PHE A 104 -11.48 1.12 0.21
CA PHE A 104 -10.07 0.83 0.42
C PHE A 104 -9.85 -0.67 0.58
N LEU A 105 -8.79 -1.17 -0.06
CA LEU A 105 -8.30 -2.50 0.19
C LEU A 105 -7.41 -2.49 1.44
N TRP A 106 -7.88 -3.11 2.50
CA TRP A 106 -7.13 -3.40 3.72
C TRP A 106 -6.41 -4.73 3.60
N VAL A 107 -5.08 -4.73 3.75
CA VAL A 107 -4.28 -5.95 3.68
C VAL A 107 -3.42 -6.12 4.92
N VAL A 108 -3.43 -7.31 5.48
CA VAL A 108 -2.36 -7.80 6.36
C VAL A 108 -1.63 -8.92 5.64
N ALA A 109 -0.32 -8.79 5.53
CA ALA A 109 0.54 -9.74 4.85
C ALA A 109 1.81 -9.99 5.66
N ARG A 110 2.49 -11.10 5.38
CA ARG A 110 3.70 -11.52 6.10
C ARG A 110 4.78 -11.88 5.10
N VAL A 111 6.03 -11.48 5.37
CA VAL A 111 7.17 -11.92 4.57
C VAL A 111 7.26 -13.44 4.67
N ASP A 112 7.29 -14.11 3.52
CA ASP A 112 7.44 -15.56 3.47
C ASP A 112 8.65 -15.99 4.29
N SER A 113 8.45 -16.99 5.15
CA SER A 113 9.47 -17.47 6.08
C SER A 113 10.30 -18.63 5.50
N SER A 114 10.00 -19.02 4.26
CA SER A 114 10.61 -20.13 3.52
C SER A 114 12.05 -19.85 3.05
#